data_AF-A0A368CLW7-F1
#
_entry.id   AF-A0A368CLW7-F1
#
_cell.length_a   1.000
_cell.length_b   1.000
_cell.length_c   1.000
_cell.angle_alpha   90.00
_cell.angle_beta   90.00
_cell.angle_gamma   90.00
#
_symmetry.space_group_name_H-M   'P 1'
#
loop_
_entity.id
_entity.type
_entity.pdbx_description
1 polymer ?
#
loop_
_entity_poly.entity_id
_entity_poly.type
_entity_poly.pdbx_seq_one_letter_code
_entity_poly.pdbx_strand_id
1 'polypeptide(L)'
;MGAFSSPFRATANLLGLAWWARVDTRNPDVTYWFGPFVRRSTLESELQTFLADIRSEQPAVVEHQLLRTRRSEPFTVEHQG
;
A
#
# COMPACT_ATOMS: atom_id res chain seq x y z
N MET A 1 25.97 -5.15 -5.02
CA MET A 1 25.34 -5.91 -3.93
C MET A 1 23.82 -5.75 -4.02
N GLY A 2 23.08 -6.86 -4.10
CA GLY A 2 21.69 -7.01 -3.66
C GLY A 2 20.58 -6.21 -4.35
N ALA A 3 20.13 -6.63 -5.53
CA ALA A 3 18.77 -6.36 -6.00
C ALA A 3 18.02 -7.69 -6.17
N PHE A 4 17.79 -8.39 -5.06
CA PHE A 4 16.83 -9.49 -5.03
C PHE A 4 15.42 -8.89 -4.98
N SER A 5 14.97 -8.36 -6.10
CA SER A 5 13.54 -8.14 -6.33
C SER A 5 12.88 -9.52 -6.30
N SER A 6 12.33 -9.89 -5.14
CA SER A 6 11.68 -11.19 -4.93
C SER A 6 10.67 -11.46 -6.06
N PRO A 7 10.94 -12.40 -6.99
CA PRO A 7 10.18 -12.55 -8.23
C PRO A 7 8.70 -12.84 -7.97
N PHE A 8 8.40 -13.47 -6.83
CA PHE A 8 7.06 -13.82 -6.38
C PHE A 8 6.10 -12.63 -6.22
N ARG A 9 6.61 -11.44 -5.85
CA ARG A 9 5.77 -10.24 -5.67
C ARG A 9 5.34 -9.65 -7.02
N ALA A 10 6.24 -9.63 -7.99
CA ALA A 10 5.95 -9.18 -9.35
C ALA A 10 4.96 -10.10 -10.06
N THR A 11 5.12 -11.43 -9.91
CA THR A 11 4.21 -12.41 -10.53
C THR A 11 2.79 -12.35 -9.95
N ALA A 12 2.64 -12.20 -8.63
CA ALA A 12 1.32 -12.06 -8.01
C ALA A 12 0.58 -10.79 -8.48
N ASN A 13 1.32 -9.69 -8.71
CA ASN A 13 0.77 -8.47 -9.28
C ASN A 13 0.34 -8.67 -10.74
N LEU A 14 1.17 -9.33 -11.56
CA LEU A 14 0.83 -9.69 -12.95
C LEU A 14 -0.42 -10.58 -13.05
N LEU A 15 -0.64 -11.45 -12.07
CA LEU A 15 -1.81 -12.34 -12.01
C LEU A 15 -3.06 -11.66 -11.46
N GLY A 16 -2.98 -10.46 -10.87
CA GLY A 16 -4.12 -9.79 -10.21
C GLY A 16 -4.57 -10.48 -8.93
N LEU A 17 -3.70 -11.34 -8.40
CA LEU A 17 -3.90 -12.03 -7.14
C LEU A 17 -3.25 -11.27 -5.99
N ALA A 18 -2.48 -10.23 -6.29
CA ALA A 18 -1.86 -9.35 -5.32
C ALA A 18 -2.89 -8.55 -4.52
N TRP A 19 -2.67 -8.56 -3.22
CA TRP A 19 -3.31 -7.68 -2.26
C TRP A 19 -2.57 -6.36 -2.19
N TRP A 20 -3.36 -5.30 -2.20
CA TRP A 20 -2.95 -3.91 -2.11
C TRP A 20 -3.76 -3.24 -0.99
N ALA A 21 -3.09 -2.43 -0.18
CA ALA A 21 -3.76 -1.53 0.74
C ALA A 21 -3.71 -0.12 0.17
N ARG A 22 -4.89 0.46 -0.05
CA ARG A 22 -5.04 1.88 -0.35
C ARG A 22 -5.17 2.60 0.99
N VAL A 23 -4.22 3.45 1.33
CA VAL A 23 -4.27 4.32 2.51
C VAL A 23 -4.56 5.72 2.01
N ASP A 24 -5.68 6.28 2.44
CA ASP A 24 -6.15 7.61 2.11
C ASP A 24 -5.98 8.49 3.35
N THR A 25 -5.20 9.55 3.24
CA THR A 25 -5.04 10.53 4.30
C THR A 25 -5.86 11.76 3.95
N ARG A 26 -6.53 12.36 4.95
CA ARG A 26 -7.12 13.70 4.79
C ARG A 26 -6.28 14.72 5.53
N ASN A 27 -5.94 15.80 4.84
CA ASN A 27 -5.11 16.91 5.32
C ASN A 27 -3.66 16.48 5.64
N PRO A 28 -2.81 16.21 4.63
CA PRO A 28 -3.02 16.40 3.18
C PRO A 28 -3.80 15.25 2.51
N ASP A 29 -4.53 15.56 1.42
CA ASP A 29 -5.31 14.59 0.61
C ASP A 29 -4.35 13.75 -0.26
N VAL A 30 -3.89 12.63 0.30
CA VAL A 30 -2.90 11.76 -0.36
C VAL A 30 -3.38 10.33 -0.30
N THR A 31 -3.34 9.66 -1.44
CA THR A 31 -3.57 8.22 -1.52
C THR A 31 -2.24 7.49 -1.68
N TYR A 32 -1.87 6.69 -0.69
CA TYR A 32 -0.74 5.77 -0.70
C TYR A 32 -1.19 4.35 -1.04
N TRP A 33 -0.54 3.71 -2.00
CA TRP A 33 -0.75 2.30 -2.32
C TRP A 33 0.36 1.43 -1.75
N PHE A 34 0.04 0.65 -0.72
CA PHE A 34 0.97 -0.26 -0.05
C PHE A 34 0.80 -1.70 -0.57
N GLY A 35 1.84 -2.24 -1.21
CA GLY A 35 1.81 -3.55 -1.86
C GLY A 35 3.02 -3.79 -2.78
N PRO A 36 3.04 -4.89 -3.56
CA PRO A 36 2.08 -5.99 -3.64
C PRO A 36 2.35 -7.12 -2.62
N PHE A 37 1.28 -7.73 -2.09
CA PHE A 37 1.36 -8.90 -1.20
C PHE A 37 0.58 -10.10 -1.72
N VAL A 38 1.06 -11.31 -1.45
CA VAL A 38 0.37 -12.56 -1.86
C VAL A 38 -0.80 -12.89 -0.94
N ARG A 39 -0.69 -12.55 0.36
CA ARG A 39 -1.67 -12.87 1.40
C ARG A 39 -2.20 -11.61 2.05
N ARG A 40 -3.51 -11.56 2.31
CA ARG A 40 -4.16 -10.46 3.04
C ARG A 40 -3.57 -10.29 4.44
N SER A 41 -3.39 -11.37 5.19
CA SER A 41 -2.91 -11.30 6.57
C SER A 41 -1.50 -10.71 6.69
N THR A 42 -0.61 -11.03 5.74
CA THR A 42 0.73 -10.43 5.69
C THR A 42 0.65 -8.94 5.36
N LEU A 43 -0.18 -8.57 4.38
CA LEU A 43 -0.43 -7.15 4.08
C LEU A 43 -0.98 -6.41 5.30
N GLU A 44 -1.98 -6.97 5.98
CA GLU A 44 -2.65 -6.34 7.11
C GLU A 44 -1.70 -6.18 8.31
N SER A 45 -0.87 -7.18 8.60
CA SER A 45 0.14 -7.10 9.65
C SER A 45 1.17 -5.99 9.38
N GLU A 46 1.72 -5.94 8.16
CA GLU A 46 2.69 -4.91 7.76
C GLU A 46 2.03 -3.53 7.66
N LEU A 47 0.78 -3.48 7.20
CA LEU A 47 -0.02 -2.27 7.11
C LEU A 47 -0.28 -1.68 8.49
N GLN A 48 -0.56 -2.49 9.52
CA GLN A 48 -0.74 -1.98 10.87
C GLN A 48 0.50 -1.26 11.39
N THR A 49 1.69 -1.81 11.16
CA THR A 49 2.97 -1.16 11.49
C THR A 49 3.13 0.15 10.72
N PHE A 50 2.85 0.15 9.41
CA PHE A 50 2.92 1.34 8.57
C PHE A 50 1.92 2.43 8.99
N LEU A 51 0.68 2.06 9.31
CA LEU A 51 -0.34 2.97 9.81
C LEU A 51 0.00 3.52 11.19
N ALA A 52 0.65 2.73 12.06
CA ALA A 52 1.10 3.19 13.36
C ALA A 52 2.17 4.28 13.22
N ASP A 53 3.10 4.11 12.27
CA ASP A 53 4.12 5.09 11.92
C ASP A 53 3.48 6.39 11.40
N ILE A 54 2.58 6.29 10.41
CA ILE A 54 1.84 7.45 9.88
C ILE A 54 1.02 8.13 10.99
N ARG A 55 0.33 7.37 11.83
CA ARG A 55 -0.46 7.92 12.96
C ARG A 55 0.41 8.65 13.98
N SER A 56 1.66 8.23 14.17
CA SER A 56 2.60 8.91 15.04
C SER A 56 2.91 10.33 14.56
N GLU A 57 2.83 10.58 13.25
CA GLU A 57 2.98 11.90 12.64
C GLU A 57 1.70 12.77 12.72
N GLN A 58 0.66 12.31 13.42
CA GLN A 58 -0.61 13.04 13.68
C GLN A 58 -1.38 13.53 12.42
N PRO A 59 -1.63 12.66 11.42
CA PRO A 59 -2.56 12.96 10.32
C PRO A 59 -3.99 13.14 10.85
N ALA A 60 -4.74 14.07 10.27
CA ALA A 60 -6.08 14.41 10.74
C ALA A 60 -7.08 13.26 10.56
N VAL A 61 -7.01 12.54 9.43
CA VAL A 61 -7.80 11.32 9.18
C VAL A 61 -6.97 10.35 8.34
N VAL A 62 -6.98 9.07 8.69
CA VAL A 62 -6.36 7.99 7.92
C VAL A 62 -7.38 6.88 7.71
N GLU A 63 -7.80 6.70 6.46
CA GLU A 63 -8.64 5.59 6.03
C GLU A 63 -7.79 4.59 5.25
N HIS A 64 -8.09 3.30 5.39
CA HIS A 64 -7.39 2.28 4.61
C HIS A 64 -8.35 1.22 4.11
N GLN A 65 -8.14 0.75 2.87
CA GLN A 65 -8.92 -0.30 2.25
C GLN A 65 -8.01 -1.36 1.64
N LEU A 66 -8.31 -2.61 1.94
CA LEU A 66 -7.61 -3.79 1.44
C LEU A 66 -8.35 -4.31 0.21
N LEU A 67 -7.71 -4.27 -0.96
CA LEU A 67 -8.30 -4.78 -2.19
C LEU A 67 -7.30 -5.61 -3.02
N ARG A 68 -7.83 -6.49 -3.86
CA ARG A 68 -7.03 -7.22 -4.84
C ARG A 68 -7.13 -6.51 -6.17
N THR A 69 -5.98 -6.10 -6.70
CA THR A 69 -5.94 -5.41 -8.00
C THR A 69 -4.61 -5.63 -8.70
N ARG A 70 -4.60 -5.44 -10.02
CA ARG A 70 -3.40 -5.29 -10.82
C ARG A 70 -3.09 -3.79 -10.87
N ARG A 71 -2.08 -3.33 -10.14
CA ARG A 71 -1.64 -1.93 -10.20
C ARG A 71 -0.29 -1.84 -10.90
N SER A 72 -0.17 -0.85 -11.76
CA SER A 72 1.08 -0.35 -12.34
C SER A 72 1.27 1.09 -11.85
N GLU A 73 2.51 1.54 -11.73
CA GLU A 73 2.85 2.89 -11.26
C GLU A 73 2.04 3.99 -11.98
N PRO A 74 1.67 5.09 -11.28
CA PRO A 74 2.17 5.53 -9.96
C PRO A 74 1.40 4.98 -8.73
N PHE A 75 2.14 4.70 -7.65
CA PHE A 75 1.61 4.19 -6.37
C PHE A 75 1.34 5.27 -5.32
N THR A 76 1.80 6.49 -5.56
CA THR A 76 1.49 7.66 -4.74
C THR A 76 0.75 8.63 -5.64
N VAL A 77 -0.48 8.98 -5.26
CA VAL A 77 -1.26 10.00 -5.94
C VAL A 77 -1.53 11.10 -4.93
N GLU A 78 -0.86 12.22 -5.12
CA GLU A 78 -1.09 13.45 -4.37
C GLU A 78 -2.19 14.23 -5.10
N HIS A 79 -3.30 14.48 -4.41
CA HIS A 79 -4.33 15.38 -4.93
C HIS A 79 -3.95 16.80 -4.52
N GLN A 80 -3.14 17.46 -5.35
CA GLN A 80 -2.88 18.89 -5.18
C GLN A 80 -4.19 19.66 -5.43
N GLY A 81 -4.80 20.15 -4.35
CA GLY A 81 -5.91 21.11 -4.38
C GLY A 81 -5.45 22.50 -4.80
#